data_AF-A0AAD9ML90-F1
#
_entry.id   AF-A0AAD9ML90-F1
#
_cell.length_a   1.000
_cell.length_b   1.000
_cell.length_c   1.000
_cell.angle_alpha   90.00
_cell.angle_beta   90.00
_cell.angle_gamma   90.00
#
_symmetry.space_group_name_H-M   'P 1'
#
loop_
_entity.id
_entity.type
_entity.pdbx_description
1 polymer ?
#
loop_
_entity_poly.entity_id
_entity_poly.type
_entity_poly.pdbx_seq_one_letter_code
_entity_poly.pdbx_strand_id
1 'polypeptide(L)'
;TPRLASSDKPDVDRISNSSVTVRWPSARNITSGLESHYYYIVWIKAEGGSYKDMSKQLHTSSTDRFESRITGLQFNTHYSVKVAPYHQQNELSEAGTSTGVTTFKTLCIGEWK
;
A
#
# COMPACT_ATOMS: atom_id res chain seq x y z
N THR A 1 18.85 -3.44 5.35
CA THR A 1 17.49 -3.03 5.68
C THR A 1 16.61 -3.25 4.47
N PRO A 2 15.41 -3.84 4.63
CA PRO A 2 14.42 -3.93 3.57
C PRO A 2 14.22 -2.59 2.88
N ARG A 3 14.18 -2.57 1.56
CA ARG A 3 13.99 -1.34 0.80
C ARG A 3 12.97 -1.56 -0.30
N LEU A 4 11.81 -0.92 -0.17
CA LEU A 4 11.06 -0.48 -1.34
C LEU A 4 11.81 0.76 -1.83
N ALA A 5 12.19 0.82 -3.11
CA ALA A 5 12.86 2.04 -3.57
C ALA A 5 11.88 3.20 -3.38
N SER A 6 12.34 4.33 -2.84
CA SER A 6 11.47 5.52 -2.69
C SER A 6 10.94 6.04 -4.03
N SER A 7 11.56 5.63 -5.14
CA SER A 7 11.13 5.84 -6.52
C SER A 7 10.07 4.84 -7.01
N ASP A 8 9.96 3.66 -6.38
CA ASP A 8 8.92 2.70 -6.71
C ASP A 8 7.61 3.22 -6.11
N LYS A 9 6.66 3.51 -7.00
CA LYS A 9 5.31 3.94 -6.63
C LYS A 9 4.39 2.73 -6.63
N PRO A 10 3.43 2.63 -5.69
CA PRO A 10 2.43 1.59 -5.77
C PRO A 10 1.57 1.84 -7.02
N ASP A 11 1.26 0.76 -7.73
CA ASP A 11 0.34 0.75 -8.86
C ASP A 11 -1.10 0.74 -8.34
N VAL A 12 -1.98 1.51 -8.99
CA VAL A 12 -3.40 1.60 -8.64
C VAL A 12 -4.22 1.15 -9.83
N ASP A 13 -5.08 0.16 -9.60
CA ASP A 13 -5.88 -0.50 -10.62
C ASP A 13 -7.31 -0.74 -10.11
N ARG A 14 -8.24 -1.03 -11.02
CA ARG A 14 -9.65 -1.37 -10.71
C ARG A 14 -10.30 -0.35 -9.78
N ILE A 15 -10.08 0.93 -10.06
CA ILE A 15 -10.67 2.03 -9.29
C ILE A 15 -12.19 2.02 -9.52
N SER A 16 -12.94 2.01 -8.43
CA SER A 16 -14.40 2.16 -8.42
C SER A 16 -14.83 3.40 -7.66
N ASN A 17 -16.14 3.58 -7.48
CA ASN A 17 -16.70 4.64 -6.65
C ASN A 17 -16.41 4.49 -5.14
N SER A 18 -15.99 3.30 -4.68
CA SER A 18 -15.81 3.01 -3.25
C SER A 18 -14.62 2.09 -2.95
N SER A 19 -13.86 1.69 -3.97
CA SER A 19 -12.73 0.79 -3.81
C SER A 19 -11.61 1.05 -4.81
N VAL A 20 -10.42 0.55 -4.51
CA VAL A 20 -9.25 0.52 -5.42
C VAL A 20 -8.45 -0.75 -5.14
N THR A 21 -7.78 -1.30 -6.15
CA THR A 21 -6.74 -2.31 -5.96
C THR A 21 -5.38 -1.64 -5.99
N VAL A 22 -4.60 -1.81 -4.93
CA VAL A 22 -3.25 -1.26 -4.81
C VAL A 22 -2.27 -2.42 -4.95
N ARG A 23 -1.26 -2.27 -5.81
CA ARG A 23 -0.21 -3.27 -6.03
C ARG A 23 1.17 -2.69 -5.78
N TRP A 24 2.07 -3.47 -5.22
CA TRP A 24 3.45 -3.03 -4.96
C TRP A 24 4.44 -4.19 -5.11
N PRO A 25 5.69 -3.90 -5.51
CA PRO A 25 6.72 -4.92 -5.58
C PRO A 25 7.13 -5.37 -4.18
N SER A 26 7.70 -6.57 -4.10
CA SER A 26 8.40 -7.03 -2.90
C SER A 26 9.57 -6.10 -2.55
N ALA A 27 9.79 -5.85 -1.26
CA ALA A 27 10.96 -5.10 -0.80
C ALA A 27 12.25 -5.88 -1.09
N ARG A 28 13.27 -5.19 -1.59
CA ARG A 28 14.59 -5.77 -1.85
C ARG A 28 15.42 -5.80 -0.55
N ASN A 29 16.47 -6.63 -0.54
CA ASN A 29 17.42 -6.73 0.57
C ASN A 29 16.79 -7.10 1.92
N ILE A 30 15.77 -7.96 1.89
CA ILE A 30 15.32 -8.66 3.09
C ILE A 30 16.32 -9.79 3.35
N THR A 31 16.99 -9.77 4.50
CA THR A 31 17.93 -10.83 4.87
C THR A 31 17.17 -12.15 4.95
N SER A 32 17.59 -13.16 4.19
CA SER A 32 17.01 -14.50 4.24
C SER A 32 16.98 -15.01 5.68
N GLY A 33 15.80 -15.38 6.18
CA GLY A 33 15.56 -15.76 7.58
C GLY A 33 14.81 -14.73 8.44
N LEU A 34 14.69 -13.47 7.99
CA LEU A 34 13.86 -12.45 8.64
C LEU A 34 12.55 -12.18 7.88
N GLU A 35 12.33 -12.82 6.73
CA GLU A 35 11.21 -12.57 5.81
C GLU A 35 9.84 -12.73 6.46
N SER A 36 9.67 -13.75 7.32
CA SER A 36 8.45 -13.98 8.09
C SER A 36 8.19 -12.96 9.20
N HIS A 37 9.12 -12.04 9.46
CA HIS A 37 9.01 -10.99 10.46
C HIS A 37 8.67 -9.62 9.84
N TYR A 38 8.27 -9.58 8.57
CA TYR A 38 7.89 -8.35 7.90
C TYR A 38 6.45 -8.39 7.42
N TYR A 39 5.82 -7.22 7.45
CA TYR A 39 4.53 -6.98 6.82
C TYR A 39 4.51 -5.62 6.13
N TYR A 40 3.64 -5.49 5.15
CA TYR A 40 3.36 -4.24 4.45
C TYR A 40 2.09 -3.62 5.02
N ILE A 41 2.11 -2.32 5.29
CA ILE A 41 0.90 -1.53 5.53
C ILE A 41 0.62 -0.66 4.30
N VAL A 42 -0.61 -0.71 3.82
CA VAL A 42 -1.14 0.23 2.83
C VAL A 42 -1.74 1.43 3.56
N TRP A 43 -1.15 2.60 3.37
CA TRP A 43 -1.60 3.85 3.96
C TRP A 43 -2.34 4.67 2.92
N ILE A 44 -3.57 5.07 3.22
CA ILE A 44 -4.36 5.97 2.36
C ILE A 44 -4.73 7.25 3.10
N LYS A 45 -4.78 8.38 2.41
CA LYS A 45 -5.44 9.60 2.89
C LYS A 45 -6.34 10.17 1.82
N ALA A 46 -7.48 10.72 2.22
CA ALA A 46 -8.24 11.63 1.38
C ALA A 46 -7.49 12.97 1.26
N GLU A 47 -7.78 13.73 0.21
CA GLU A 47 -7.32 15.11 0.07
C GLU A 47 -7.67 15.94 1.32
N GLY A 48 -6.68 16.68 1.87
CA GLY A 48 -6.82 17.44 3.11
C GLY A 48 -6.87 16.62 4.41
N GLY A 49 -6.87 15.29 4.33
CA GLY A 49 -6.92 14.39 5.49
C GLY A 49 -5.56 13.83 5.94
N SER A 50 -5.61 13.06 7.03
CA SER A 50 -4.47 12.28 7.55
C SER A 50 -4.44 10.87 6.96
N TYR A 51 -3.24 10.26 6.91
CA TYR A 51 -3.07 8.86 6.52
C TYR A 51 -3.71 7.92 7.55
N LYS A 52 -4.36 6.88 7.03
CA LYS A 52 -4.92 5.75 7.77
C LYS A 52 -4.40 4.45 7.18
N ASP A 53 -4.16 3.47 8.04
CA ASP A 53 -3.83 2.11 7.66
C ASP A 53 -5.09 1.39 7.19
N MET A 54 -5.07 0.92 5.94
CA MET A 54 -6.25 0.27 5.34
C MET A 54 -6.07 -1.21 5.12
N SER A 55 -4.83 -1.69 5.14
CA SER A 55 -4.52 -3.10 4.93
C SER A 55 -3.14 -3.42 5.50
N LYS A 56 -3.03 -4.62 6.07
CA LYS A 56 -1.79 -5.23 6.55
C LYS A 56 -1.61 -6.57 5.85
N GLN A 57 -0.46 -6.79 5.23
CA GLN A 57 -0.16 -8.04 4.52
C GLN A 57 1.22 -8.56 4.90
N LEU A 58 1.28 -9.81 5.37
CA LEU A 58 2.55 -10.47 5.68
C LEU A 58 3.39 -10.60 4.41
N HIS A 59 4.68 -10.32 4.56
CA HIS A 59 5.63 -10.58 3.50
C HIS A 59 5.86 -12.09 3.37
N THR A 60 5.96 -12.55 2.11
CA THR A 60 6.26 -13.94 1.77
C THR A 60 7.31 -13.95 0.67
N SER A 61 8.39 -14.71 0.84
CA SER A 61 9.52 -14.77 -0.09
C SER A 61 9.19 -15.37 -1.45
N SER A 62 8.06 -16.09 -1.55
CA SER A 62 7.56 -16.67 -2.79
C SER A 62 6.82 -15.69 -3.70
N THR A 63 6.69 -14.43 -3.31
CA THR A 63 5.83 -13.45 -3.98
C THR A 63 6.61 -12.19 -4.34
N ASP A 64 6.78 -11.96 -5.65
CA ASP A 64 7.47 -10.78 -6.16
C ASP A 64 6.58 -9.52 -6.18
N ARG A 65 5.26 -9.69 -6.17
CA ARG A 65 4.29 -8.60 -6.21
C ARG A 65 3.09 -8.86 -5.32
N PHE A 66 2.78 -7.89 -4.48
CA PHE A 66 1.68 -7.94 -3.54
C PHE A 66 0.52 -7.09 -4.05
N GLU A 67 -0.70 -7.42 -3.64
CA GLU A 67 -1.89 -6.64 -3.93
C GLU A 67 -2.86 -6.62 -2.76
N SER A 68 -3.57 -5.52 -2.61
CA SER A 68 -4.66 -5.38 -1.65
C SER A 68 -5.80 -4.55 -2.23
N ARG A 69 -7.03 -5.01 -2.00
CA ARG A 69 -8.24 -4.28 -2.36
C ARG A 69 -8.69 -3.43 -1.18
N ILE A 70 -8.61 -2.12 -1.33
CA ILE A 70 -9.09 -1.15 -0.36
C ILE A 70 -10.55 -0.82 -0.66
N THR A 71 -11.42 -0.88 0.35
CA THR A 71 -12.86 -0.60 0.23
C THR A 71 -13.29 0.48 1.22
N GLY A 72 -14.55 0.94 1.14
CA GLY A 72 -15.09 1.96 2.04
C GLY A 72 -14.63 3.38 1.73
N LEU A 73 -14.15 3.62 0.51
CA LEU A 73 -13.77 4.97 0.06
C LEU A 73 -15.00 5.78 -0.31
N GLN A 74 -14.88 7.10 -0.16
CA GLN A 74 -15.89 8.04 -0.63
C GLN A 74 -15.78 8.19 -2.14
N PHE A 75 -16.91 8.33 -2.82
CA PHE A 75 -16.98 8.54 -4.26
C PHE A 75 -16.46 9.93 -4.65
N ASN A 76 -16.03 10.09 -5.90
CA ASN A 76 -15.54 11.36 -6.45
C ASN A 76 -14.49 12.08 -5.57
N THR A 77 -13.66 11.33 -4.85
CA THR A 77 -12.72 11.86 -3.86
C THR A 77 -11.29 11.55 -4.29
N HIS A 78 -10.39 12.54 -4.19
CA HIS A 78 -8.97 12.32 -4.41
C HIS A 78 -8.32 11.67 -3.20
N TYR A 79 -7.50 10.67 -3.48
CA TYR A 79 -6.73 9.94 -2.50
C TYR A 79 -5.26 9.96 -2.83
N SER A 80 -4.43 9.92 -1.79
CA SER A 80 -3.01 9.59 -1.86
C SER A 80 -2.78 8.25 -1.19
N VAL A 81 -2.00 7.37 -1.82
CA VAL A 81 -1.64 6.05 -1.29
C VAL A 81 -0.13 5.86 -1.27
N LYS A 82 0.37 5.23 -0.21
CA LYS A 82 1.74 4.74 -0.10
C LYS A 82 1.77 3.40 0.63
N VAL A 83 2.84 2.64 0.46
CA VAL A 83 3.06 1.36 1.13
C VAL A 83 4.37 1.41 1.90
N ALA A 84 4.38 0.87 3.11
CA ALA A 84 5.56 0.85 3.97
C ALA A 84 5.76 -0.54 4.59
N PRO A 85 7.01 -1.05 4.64
CA PRO A 85 7.34 -2.28 5.35
C PRO A 85 7.55 -2.02 6.85
N TYR A 86 7.11 -2.93 7.70
CA TYR A 86 7.27 -2.87 9.16
C TYR A 86 7.75 -4.21 9.69
N HIS A 87 8.43 -4.16 10.84
CA HIS A 87 8.85 -5.34 11.59
C HIS A 87 7.74 -5.84 12.50
N GLN A 88 7.49 -7.15 12.49
CA GLN A 88 6.50 -7.81 13.35
C GLN A 88 6.84 -7.74 14.84
N GLN A 89 8.13 -7.83 15.21
CA GLN A 89 8.54 -7.75 16.62
C GLN A 89 8.46 -6.33 17.19
N ASN A 90 8.39 -5.30 16.34
CA ASN A 90 8.41 -3.92 16.78
C ASN A 90 7.57 -3.06 15.81
N GLU A 91 6.25 -3.25 15.89
CA GLU A 91 5.23 -2.73 14.96
C GLU A 91 5.24 -1.20 14.78
N LEU A 92 5.99 -0.49 15.61
CA LEU A 92 6.15 0.97 15.61
C LEU A 92 7.38 1.45 14.82
N SER A 93 8.25 0.54 14.39
CA SER A 93 9.46 0.87 13.62
C SER A 93 9.30 0.48 12.15
N GLU A 94 9.32 1.48 11.27
CA GLU A 94 9.42 1.26 9.84
C GLU A 94 10.69 0.44 9.57
N ALA A 95 10.52 -0.72 8.95
CA ALA A 95 11.61 -1.65 8.65
C ALA A 95 12.55 -1.12 7.56
N GLY A 96 12.15 -0.06 6.86
CA GLY A 96 12.77 0.40 5.64
C GLY A 96 12.09 1.63 5.08
N THR A 97 12.51 2.01 3.88
CA THR A 97 11.92 3.15 3.17
C THR A 97 10.54 2.78 2.62
N SER A 98 9.57 3.68 2.81
CA SER A 98 8.25 3.60 2.15
C SER A 98 8.36 3.82 0.64
N THR A 99 7.36 3.32 -0.10
CA THR A 99 7.21 3.64 -1.53
C THR A 99 7.02 5.15 -1.73
N GLY A 100 7.19 5.60 -2.97
CA GLY A 100 6.63 6.88 -3.39
C GLY A 100 5.11 6.94 -3.20
N VAL A 101 4.55 8.14 -3.31
CA VAL A 101 3.10 8.37 -3.25
C VAL A 101 2.50 8.28 -4.65
N THR A 102 1.41 7.53 -4.77
CA THR A 102 0.52 7.54 -5.94
C THR A 102 -0.78 8.22 -5.58
N THR A 103 -1.33 9.03 -6.48
CA THR A 103 -2.64 9.67 -6.31
C THR A 103 -3.64 9.07 -7.28
N PHE A 104 -4.90 9.00 -6.85
CA PHE A 104 -6.01 8.56 -7.69
C PHE A 104 -7.30 9.22 -7.24
N LYS A 105 -8.33 9.15 -8.07
CA LYS A 105 -9.68 9.65 -7.77
C LYS A 105 -10.67 8.52 -7.89
N THR A 106 -11.51 8.30 -6.88
CA THR A 106 -12.64 7.37 -6.98
C THR A 106 -13.66 7.88 -7.98
N LEU A 107 -14.39 6.96 -8.61
CA LEU A 107 -15.42 7.30 -9.60
C LEU A 107 -16.65 7.95 -8.92
N CYS A 108 -17.47 8.65 -9.71
CA CYS A 108 -18.77 9.12 -9.24
C CYS A 108 -19.75 7.94 -9.08
N ILE A 109 -20.78 8.11 -8.24
CA ILE A 109 -21.91 7.16 -8.22
C ILE A 109 -22.63 7.25 -9.56
N GLY A 110 -22.79 6.11 -10.25
CA GLY A 110 -23.48 6.02 -11.54
C GLY A 110 -22.58 5.98 -12.77
N GLU A 111 -21.26 6.07 -12.62
CA GLU A 111 -20.33 5.74 -13.71
C GLU A 111 -20.14 4.23 -13.80
N TRP A 112 -21.00 3.57 -14.58
CA TRP A 112 -20.79 2.19 -15.00
C TRP A 112 -19.96 2.22 -16.29
N LYS A 113 -18.80 1.56 -16.29
CA LYS A 113 -18.02 1.26 -17.50
C LYS A 113 -18.12 -0.22 -17.82
#